data_AF-A0A970XB39-F1
#
_entry.id   AF-A0A970XB39-F1
#
_cell.length_a   1.000
_cell.length_b   1.000
_cell.length_c   1.000
_cell.angle_alpha   90.00
_cell.angle_beta   90.00
_cell.angle_gamma   90.00
#
_symmetry.space_group_name_H-M   'P 1'
#
loop_
_entity.id
_entity.type
_entity.pdbx_description
1 polymer ?
#
loop_
_entity_poly.entity_id
_entity_poly.type
_entity_poly.pdbx_seq_one_letter_code
_entity_poly.pdbx_strand_id
1 'polypeptide(L)' 'MSLDLTTTELAIALAAGIVGAGYVAFILAPAVRAYGRLWERIAAGILTLYILGVLVGAGAVIGLAIVWSYDQYA' A
#
# COMPACT_ATOMS: atom_id res chain seq x y z
N MET A 1 7.82 -12.69 -24.02
CA MET A 1 8.58 -12.43 -22.78
C MET A 1 7.98 -13.33 -21.71
N SER A 2 8.67 -14.40 -21.32
CA SER A 2 8.29 -15.21 -20.15
C SER A 2 8.71 -14.47 -18.90
N LEU A 3 7.81 -14.35 -17.93
CA LEU A 3 8.12 -13.81 -16.61
C LEU A 3 8.46 -15.01 -15.70
N ASP A 4 9.74 -15.28 -15.52
CA ASP A 4 10.22 -16.33 -14.60
C ASP A 4 10.17 -15.81 -13.16
N LEU A 5 8.97 -15.79 -12.57
CA LEU A 5 8.73 -15.36 -11.19
C LEU A 5 8.76 -16.56 -10.24
N THR A 6 9.49 -16.43 -9.15
CA THR A 6 9.39 -17.33 -8.00
C THR A 6 8.02 -17.21 -7.33
N THR A 7 7.60 -18.24 -6.59
CA THR A 7 6.34 -18.21 -5.84
C THR A 7 6.27 -17.03 -4.87
N THR A 8 7.40 -16.67 -4.25
CA THR A 8 7.49 -15.51 -3.35
C THR A 8 7.25 -14.20 -4.10
N GLU A 9 7.88 -14.01 -5.25
CA GLU A 9 7.67 -12.80 -6.07
C GLU A 9 6.23 -12.70 -6.56
N LEU A 10 5.63 -13.82 -6.98
CA LEU A 10 4.23 -13.88 -7.37
C LEU A 10 3.29 -13.50 -6.21
N ALA A 11 3.56 -14.02 -5.00
CA ALA A 11 2.77 -13.69 -3.81
C ALA A 11 2.87 -12.20 -3.45
N ILE A 12 4.07 -11.62 -3.50
CA ILE A 12 4.29 -10.20 -3.25
C ILE A 12 3.57 -9.35 -4.31
N ALA A 13 3.67 -9.73 -5.59
CA ALA A 13 3.01 -9.01 -6.68
C ALA A 13 1.49 -9.01 -6.54
N LEU A 14 0.89 -10.17 -6.20
CA LEU A 14 -0.55 -10.28 -5.96
C LEU A 14 -0.99 -9.48 -4.73
N ALA A 15 -0.25 -9.57 -3.62
CA ALA A 15 -0.54 -8.80 -2.42
C ALA A 15 -0.49 -7.29 -2.70
N ALA A 16 0.55 -6.81 -3.39
CA ALA A 16 0.68 -5.43 -3.81
C ALA A 16 -0.46 -4.99 -4.74
N GLY A 17 -0.85 -5.85 -5.69
CA GLY A 17 -1.98 -5.61 -6.58
C GLY A 17 -3.31 -5.47 -5.85
N ILE A 18 -3.59 -6.36 -4.90
CA ILE A 18 -4.82 -6.33 -4.08
C ILE A 18 -4.86 -5.06 -3.21
N VAL A 19 -3.76 -4.76 -2.51
CA VAL A 19 -3.66 -3.55 -1.68
C VAL A 19 -3.78 -2.29 -2.52
N GLY A 20 -3.12 -2.22 -3.67
CA GLY A 20 -3.22 -1.10 -4.60
C GLY A 20 -4.63 -0.90 -5.15
N ALA A 21 -5.30 -1.99 -5.54
CA ALA A 21 -6.70 -1.94 -5.97
C ALA A 21 -7.62 -1.46 -4.84
N GLY A 22 -7.42 -1.93 -3.61
CA GLY A 22 -8.14 -1.47 -2.43
C GLY A 22 -7.92 0.01 -2.12
N TYR A 23 -6.68 0.48 -2.21
CA TYR A 23 -6.34 1.91 -2.06
C TYR A 23 -7.09 2.77 -3.09
N VAL A 24 -7.09 2.37 -4.36
CA VAL A 24 -7.78 3.12 -5.40
C VAL A 24 -9.30 3.13 -5.15
N ALA A 25 -9.89 1.96 -4.89
CA ALA A 25 -11.33 1.81 -4.76
C ALA A 25 -11.91 2.46 -3.49
N PHE A 26 -11.25 2.25 -2.34
CA PHE A 26 -11.80 2.59 -1.03
C PHE A 26 -11.25 3.88 -0.42
N ILE A 27 -10.11 4.39 -0.92
CA ILE A 27 -9.47 5.58 -0.35
C ILE A 27 -9.41 6.70 -1.38
N LEU A 28 -8.71 6.50 -2.50
CA LEU A 28 -8.49 7.56 -3.48
C LEU A 28 -9.78 7.97 -4.20
N ALA A 29 -10.54 7.01 -4.73
CA ALA A 29 -11.76 7.29 -5.48
C ALA A 29 -12.82 8.07 -4.69
N PRO A 30 -13.16 7.73 -3.42
CA PRO A 30 -14.07 8.55 -2.63
C PRO A 30 -13.47 9.91 -2.26
N ALA A 31 -12.17 9.99 -1.95
CA ALA A 31 -11.51 11.24 -1.58
C ALA A 31 -11.60 12.30 -2.70
N VAL A 32 -11.31 11.92 -3.95
CA VAL A 32 -11.39 12.85 -5.09
C VAL A 32 -12.83 13.11 -5.54
N ARG A 33 -13.80 12.31 -5.11
CA ARG A 33 -15.23 12.54 -5.43
C ARG A 33 -15.95 13.40 -4.40
N ALA A 34 -15.45 13.48 -3.16
CA ALA A 34 -16.09 14.20 -2.06
C ALA A 34 -16.13 15.73 -2.23
N TYR A 35 -15.16 16.31 -2.96
CA TYR A 35 -15.00 17.76 -3.07
C TYR A 35 -15.46 18.30 -4.42
N GLY A 36 -16.08 19.48 -4.40
CA GLY A 36 -16.57 20.18 -5.58
C GLY A 36 -15.49 21.01 -6.29
N ARG A 37 -14.49 21.52 -5.55
CA ARG A 37 -13.40 22.33 -6.12
C ARG A 37 -12.19 21.47 -6.50
N LEU A 38 -11.55 21.78 -7.63
CA LEU A 38 -10.41 21.01 -8.14
C LEU A 38 -9.21 21.03 -7.17
N TRP A 39 -8.91 22.17 -6.56
CA TRP A 39 -7.80 22.30 -5.62
C TRP A 39 -7.98 21.47 -4.36
N GLU A 40 -9.22 21.35 -3.86
CA GLU A 40 -9.56 20.48 -2.73
C GLU A 40 -9.38 19.00 -3.09
N ARG A 41 -9.77 18.60 -4.30
CA ARG A 41 -9.55 17.24 -4.80
C ARG A 41 -8.08 16.87 -4.89
N ILE A 42 -7.23 17.79 -5.36
CA ILE A 42 -5.78 17.59 -5.44
C ILE A 42 -5.19 17.44 -4.04
N ALA A 43 -5.52 18.35 -3.12
CA ALA A 43 -5.08 18.26 -1.74
C ALA A 43 -5.53 16.96 -1.06
N ALA A 44 -6.79 16.54 -1.27
CA ALA A 44 -7.31 15.27 -0.77
C ALA A 44 -6.53 14.08 -1.35
N GLY A 45 -6.26 14.06 -2.67
CA GLY A 45 -5.46 13.01 -3.29
C GLY A 45 -4.02 12.95 -2.78
N ILE A 46 -3.40 14.08 -2.45
CA ILE A 46 -2.08 14.10 -1.80
C ILE A 46 -2.16 13.50 -0.39
N LEU A 47 -3.21 13.83 0.37
CA LEU A 47 -3.42 13.30 1.71
C LEU A 47 -3.62 11.77 1.69
N THR A 48 -4.26 11.22 0.67
CA THR A 48 -4.40 9.75 0.56
C THR A 48 -3.05 9.06 0.34
N LEU A 49 -2.10 9.70 -0.35
CA LEU A 49 -0.72 9.18 -0.49
C LEU A 49 0.03 9.18 0.85
N TYR A 50 -0.20 10.17 1.70
CA TYR A 50 0.33 10.16 3.07
C TYR A 50 -0.19 8.95 3.85
N ILE A 51 -1.50 8.69 3.79
CA ILE A 51 -2.13 7.53 4.44
C ILE A 51 -1.52 6.23 3.90
N LEU A 52 -1.39 6.11 2.57
CA LEU A 52 -0.78 4.93 1.95
C LEU A 52 0.66 4.73 2.43
N GLY A 53 1.46 5.80 2.47
CA GLY A 53 2.83 5.76 2.95
C GLY A 53 2.92 5.32 4.42
N VAL A 54 2.04 5.82 5.28
CA VAL A 54 1.98 5.40 6.70
C VAL A 54 1.61 3.93 6.83
N LEU A 55 0.62 3.45 6.08
CA LEU A 55 0.21 2.04 6.11
C LEU A 55 1.32 1.10 5.64
N VAL A 56 2.00 1.46 4.54
CA VAL A 56 3.16 0.70 4.03
C VAL A 56 4.31 0.74 5.04
N GLY A 57 4.63 1.92 5.59
CA GLY A 57 5.70 2.08 6.57
C GLY A 57 5.43 1.30 7.85
N ALA A 58 4.23 1.38 8.41
CA ALA A 58 3.84 0.63 9.59
C ALA A 58 3.90 -0.89 9.34
N GLY A 59 3.39 -1.36 8.19
CA GLY A 59 3.48 -2.76 7.79
C GLY A 59 4.92 -3.24 7.66
N ALA A 60 5.80 -2.44 7.06
CA ALA A 60 7.22 -2.75 6.94
C ALA A 60 7.92 -2.82 8.30
N VAL A 61 7.65 -1.86 9.19
CA VAL A 61 8.20 -1.86 10.57
C VAL A 61 7.75 -3.11 11.32
N ILE A 62 6.46 -3.46 11.26
CA ILE A 62 5.94 -4.67 11.91
C ILE A 62 6.58 -5.93 11.32
N GLY A 63 6.64 -6.03 9.99
CA GLY A 63 7.25 -7.17 9.30
C GLY A 63 8.72 -7.35 9.67
N LEU A 64 9.50 -6.27 9.68
CA LEU A 64 10.90 -6.29 10.09
C LEU A 64 11.06 -6.65 11.57
N ALA A 65 10.20 -6.14 12.46
CA ALA A 65 10.22 -6.48 13.87
C ALA A 65 9.97 -7.98 14.10
N ILE A 66 9.06 -8.58 13.34
CA ILE A 66 8.80 -10.03 13.38
C ILE A 66 10.02 -10.81 12.90
N VAL A 67 10.59 -10.45 11.76
CA VAL A 67 11.80 -11.11 11.22
C VAL A 67 12.96 -11.03 12.22
N TRP A 68 13.19 -9.85 12.80
CA TRP A 68 14.22 -9.66 13.81
C TRP A 68 13.97 -10.49 15.07
N SER A 69 12.72 -10.62 15.50
CA SER A 69 12.37 -11.48 16.63
C SER A 69 12.68 -12.96 16.34
N TYR A 70 12.40 -13.45 15.13
CA TYR A 70 12.76 -14.83 14.79
C TYR A 70 14.27 -15.04 14.73
N ASP A 71 15.00 -14.12 14.11
CA ASP A 71 16.47 -14.18 14.04
C ASP A 71 17.14 -14.19 15.42
N GLN A 72 16.57 -13.48 16.40
CA GLN A 72 17.13 -13.38 17.74
C GLN A 72 16.76 -14.54 18.67
N TYR A 73 15.61 -15.21 18.46
CA TYR A 73 15.05 -16.15 19.43
C TYR A 73 14.77 -17.57 18.90
N ALA A 74 14.85 -17.81 17.59
CA ALA A 74 14.64 -19.13 16.97
C ALA A 74 15.95 -19.70 16.42
#